data_AF-A0A432S2P2-F1
#
_entry.id   AF-A0A432S2P2-F1
#
_cell.length_a   1.000
_cell.length_b   1.000
_cell.length_c   1.000
_cell.angle_alpha   90.00
_cell.angle_beta   90.00
_cell.angle_gamma   90.00
#
_symmetry.space_group_name_H-M   'P 1'
#
loop_
_entity.id
_entity.type
_entity.pdbx_description
1 polymer ?
#
loop_
_entity_poly.entity_id
_entity_poly.type
_entity_poly.pdbx_seq_one_letter_code
_entity_poly.pdbx_strand_id
1 'polypeptide(L)'
;YRLKVKENYEKGFKRKVYKRYRYKVEQLIGNVKNWFGDRFNTKSFELAQRYVLVSFLLYNLYMLVRLYFSIFLFHLFLIRFISVF
;
A
#
# COMPACT_ATOMS: atom_id res chain seq x y z
N TYR A 1 14.16 25.13 -4.09
CA TYR A 1 14.15 24.10 -3.03
C TYR A 1 13.73 22.72 -3.54
N ARG A 2 12.54 22.55 -4.15
CA ARG A 2 12.04 21.25 -4.70
C ARG A 2 13.02 20.53 -5.64
N LEU A 3 13.65 21.27 -6.57
CA LEU A 3 14.58 20.69 -7.53
C LEU A 3 15.83 20.12 -6.85
N LYS A 4 16.42 20.84 -5.88
CA LYS A 4 17.56 20.38 -5.08
C LYS A 4 17.27 19.13 -4.24
N VAL A 5 16.08 19.05 -3.65
CA VAL A 5 15.65 17.84 -2.90
C VAL A 5 15.51 16.65 -3.83
N LYS A 6 14.89 16.85 -5.00
CA LYS A 6 14.76 15.82 -6.03
C LYS A 6 16.11 15.35 -6.54
N GLU A 7 17.02 16.28 -6.80
CA GLU A 7 18.38 16.00 -7.29
C GLU A 7 19.24 15.24 -6.27
N ASN A 8 19.16 15.60 -4.98
CA ASN A 8 19.85 14.88 -3.89
C ASN A 8 19.30 13.46 -3.66
N TYR A 9 18.03 13.20 -3.96
CA TYR A 9 17.46 11.85 -3.93
C TYR A 9 17.80 11.04 -5.18
N GLU A 10 17.94 11.70 -6.34
CA GLU A 10 18.30 11.07 -7.61
C GLU A 10 19.81 10.85 -7.79
N LYS A 11 20.68 11.53 -7.05
CA LYS A 11 22.14 11.33 -7.07
C LYS A 11 22.58 10.50 -5.85
N GLY A 12 22.82 9.19 -6.03
CA GLY A 12 23.44 8.32 -5.02
C GLY A 12 22.78 6.93 -4.84
N PHE A 13 23.19 6.18 -3.80
CA PHE A 13 22.64 4.86 -3.42
C PHE A 13 21.10 4.86 -3.27
N LYS A 14 20.54 6.00 -2.83
CA LYS A 14 19.10 6.25 -2.72
C LYS A 14 18.36 6.22 -4.07
N ARG A 15 19.03 6.46 -5.20
CA ARG A 15 18.43 6.38 -6.55
C ARG A 15 18.02 4.95 -6.92
N LYS A 16 18.86 3.95 -6.58
CA LYS A 16 18.56 2.53 -6.87
C LYS A 16 17.36 2.05 -6.06
N VAL A 17 17.33 2.39 -4.78
CA VAL A 17 16.21 2.10 -3.87
C VAL A 17 14.94 2.81 -4.36
N TYR A 18 15.03 4.11 -4.64
CA TYR A 18 13.91 4.88 -5.16
C TYR A 18 13.36 4.31 -6.47
N LYS A 19 14.20 4.01 -7.47
CA LYS A 19 13.75 3.38 -8.72
C LYS A 19 13.09 2.00 -8.49
N ARG A 20 13.63 1.19 -7.57
CA ARG A 20 13.10 -0.15 -7.27
C ARG A 20 11.70 -0.10 -6.65
N TYR A 21 11.47 0.85 -5.75
CA TYR A 21 10.21 0.93 -5.00
C TYR A 21 9.21 1.92 -5.59
N ARG A 22 9.63 2.86 -6.44
CA ARG A 22 8.77 3.89 -7.03
C ARG A 22 7.54 3.28 -7.69
N TYR A 23 7.71 2.31 -8.58
CA TYR A 23 6.58 1.67 -9.26
C TYR A 23 5.67 0.91 -8.29
N LYS A 24 6.23 0.27 -7.26
CA LYS A 24 5.44 -0.41 -6.22
C LYS A 24 4.61 0.58 -5.40
N VAL A 25 5.18 1.73 -5.07
CA VAL A 25 4.50 2.80 -4.34
C VAL A 25 3.44 3.45 -5.22
N GLU A 26 3.74 3.73 -6.49
CA GLU A 26 2.77 4.27 -7.46
C GLU A 26 1.60 3.29 -7.66
N GLN A 27 1.87 1.98 -7.77
CA GLN A 27 0.83 0.95 -7.81
C GLN A 27 0.00 0.89 -6.52
N LEU A 28 0.64 0.96 -5.35
CA LEU A 28 -0.07 1.01 -4.06
C LEU A 28 -1.02 2.21 -4.02
N ILE A 29 -0.54 3.40 -4.38
CA ILE A 29 -1.35 4.62 -4.44
C ILE A 29 -2.50 4.45 -5.44
N GLY A 30 -2.23 3.86 -6.61
CA GLY A 30 -3.24 3.56 -7.62
C GLY A 30 -4.34 2.63 -7.09
N ASN A 31 -3.97 1.56 -6.38
CA ASN A 31 -4.92 0.62 -5.80
C ASN A 31 -5.81 1.27 -4.75
N VAL A 32 -5.23 2.08 -3.84
CA VAL A 32 -6.02 2.82 -2.84
C VAL A 32 -7.01 3.76 -3.53
N LYS A 33 -6.57 4.50 -4.56
CA LYS A 33 -7.45 5.39 -5.34
C LYS A 33 -8.57 4.64 -6.05
N ASN A 34 -8.29 3.47 -6.63
CA ASN A 34 -9.31 2.67 -7.30
C ASN A 34 -10.40 2.17 -6.33
N TRP A 35 -10.06 1.99 -5.05
CA TRP A 35 -10.99 1.54 -4.03
C TRP A 35 -11.80 2.67 -3.39
N PHE A 36 -11.13 3.77 -3.03
CA PHE A 36 -11.73 4.86 -2.26
C PHE A 36 -12.08 6.09 -3.11
N GLY A 37 -11.72 6.10 -4.40
CA GLY A 37 -11.87 7.23 -5.31
C GLY A 37 -10.58 8.06 -5.44
N ASP A 38 -10.50 8.81 -6.54
CA ASP A 38 -9.37 9.70 -6.83
C ASP A 38 -9.48 11.07 -6.11
N ARG A 39 -10.70 11.43 -5.69
CA ARG A 39 -11.06 12.75 -5.17
C ARG A 39 -12.02 12.65 -3.98
N PHE A 40 -11.66 13.29 -2.88
CA PHE A 40 -12.57 13.54 -1.76
C PHE A 40 -13.19 14.93 -1.93
N ASN A 41 -14.51 14.99 -2.10
CA ASN A 41 -15.22 16.26 -2.30
C ASN A 41 -15.47 16.92 -0.93
N THR A 42 -14.44 17.60 -0.39
CA THR A 42 -14.49 18.23 0.93
C THR A 42 -14.08 19.70 0.83
N LYS A 43 -14.70 20.55 1.64
CA LYS A 43 -14.45 22.00 1.62
C LYS A 43 -13.09 22.40 2.23
N SER A 44 -12.44 21.50 2.98
CA SER A 44 -11.19 21.78 3.69
C SER A 44 -10.07 20.84 3.25
N PHE A 45 -8.93 21.42 2.89
CA PHE A 45 -7.75 20.67 2.47
C PHE A 45 -7.21 19.74 3.56
N GLU A 46 -7.25 20.17 4.82
CA GLU A 46 -6.82 19.36 5.96
C GLU A 46 -7.69 18.11 6.12
N LEU A 47 -9.00 18.28 5.92
CA LEU A 47 -9.97 17.19 5.99
C LEU A 47 -9.74 16.18 4.86
N ALA A 48 -9.48 16.66 3.63
CA ALA A 48 -9.08 15.82 2.52
C ALA A 48 -7.79 15.03 2.80
N GLN A 49 -6.77 15.65 3.42
CA GLN A 49 -5.54 14.95 3.82
C GLN A 49 -5.81 13.81 4.82
N ARG A 50 -6.65 14.07 5.82
CA ARG A 50 -7.04 13.05 6.81
C ARG A 50 -7.77 11.88 6.15
N TYR A 51 -8.69 12.15 5.22
CA TYR A 51 -9.39 11.09 4.48
C TYR A 51 -8.43 10.21 3.65
N VAL A 52 -7.43 10.82 3.00
CA VAL A 52 -6.41 10.06 2.28
C VAL A 52 -5.64 9.14 3.23
N LEU A 53 -5.21 9.64 4.39
CA LEU A 53 -4.50 8.83 5.39
C LEU A 53 -5.33 7.67 5.91
N VAL A 54 -6.61 7.93 6.24
CA VAL A 54 -7.54 6.89 6.69
C VAL A 54 -7.74 5.83 5.60
N SER A 55 -7.88 6.23 4.34
CA SER A 55 -8.05 5.31 3.20
C SER A 55 -6.83 4.39 3.04
N PHE A 56 -5.62 4.92 3.20
CA PHE A 56 -4.40 4.11 3.22
C PHE A 56 -4.37 3.13 4.39
N LEU A 57 -4.77 3.58 5.58
CA LEU A 57 -4.83 2.74 6.79
C LEU A 57 -5.82 1.58 6.61
N LEU A 58 -7.02 1.88 6.11
CA LEU A 58 -8.05 0.87 5.84
C LEU A 58 -7.61 -0.13 4.77
N TYR A 59 -6.97 0.33 3.69
CA TYR A 59 -6.44 -0.57 2.66
C TYR A 59 -5.38 -1.52 3.24
N ASN A 60 -4.44 -1.01 4.05
CA ASN A 60 -3.41 -1.84 4.68
C ASN A 60 -4.02 -2.85 5.67
N LEU A 61 -5.00 -2.42 6.47
CA LEU A 61 -5.72 -3.32 7.39
C LEU A 61 -6.43 -4.44 6.63
N TYR A 62 -7.11 -4.11 5.53
CA TYR A 62 -7.75 -5.11 4.68
C TYR A 62 -6.73 -6.11 4.11
N MET A 63 -5.61 -5.63 3.59
CA MET A 63 -4.54 -6.49 3.07
C MET A 63 -3.97 -7.43 4.15
N LEU A 64 -3.82 -6.93 5.38
CA LEU A 64 -3.36 -7.70 6.53
C LEU A 64 -4.36 -8.81 6.91
N VAL A 65 -5.65 -8.47 7.01
CA VAL A 65 -6.71 -9.45 7.28
C VAL A 65 -6.75 -10.51 6.19
N ARG A 66 -6.64 -10.11 4.92
CA ARG A 66 -6.61 -11.04 3.79
C ARG A 66 -5.41 -11.99 3.86
N LEU A 67 -4.25 -11.49 4.26
CA LEU A 67 -3.05 -12.31 4.45
C LEU A 67 -3.25 -13.34 5.57
N TYR A 68 -3.74 -12.93 6.73
CA TYR A 68 -4.03 -13.86 7.83
C TYR A 68 -5.05 -14.92 7.43
N PHE A 69 -6.10 -14.53 6.71
CA PHE A 69 -7.09 -15.47 6.21
C PHE A 69 -6.48 -16.47 5.22
N SER A 70 -5.62 -16.02 4.29
CA SER A 70 -4.91 -16.93 3.38
C SER A 70 -3.98 -17.91 4.12
N ILE A 71 -3.27 -17.45 5.16
CA ILE A 71 -2.42 -18.31 6.00
C ILE A 71 -3.28 -19.35 6.74
N PHE A 72 -4.41 -18.92 7.31
CA PHE A 72 -5.34 -19.82 7.98
C PHE A 72 -5.88 -20.91 7.04
N LEU A 73 -6.32 -20.53 5.84
CA LEU A 73 -6.79 -21.49 4.83
C LEU A 73 -5.68 -22.45 4.40
N PHE A 74 -4.45 -21.96 4.26
CA PHE A 74 -3.30 -22.79 3.94
C PHE A 74 -3.01 -23.83 5.04
N HIS A 75 -3.05 -23.42 6.31
CA HIS A 75 -2.93 -24.36 7.43
C HIS A 75 -4.05 -25.39 7.44
N LEU A 76 -5.30 -24.97 7.24
CA LEU A 76 -6.44 -25.89 7.18
C LEU A 76 -6.28 -26.92 6.04
N PHE A 77 -5.80 -26.47 4.88
CA PHE A 77 -5.49 -27.33 3.75
C PHE A 77 -4.39 -28.35 4.09
N LEU A 78 -3.30 -27.91 4.71
CA LEU A 78 -2.20 -28.79 5.13
C LEU A 78 -2.64 -29.83 6.16
N ILE A 79 -3.41 -29.41 7.18
CA ILE A 79 -3.93 -30.32 8.20
C ILE A 79 -4.80 -31.39 7.55
N ARG A 80 -5.70 -30.98 6.65
CA ARG A 80 -6.58 -31.91 5.93
C ARG A 80 -5.79 -32.86 5.04
N PHE A 81 -4.76 -32.38 4.35
CA PHE A 81 -3.88 -33.21 3.52
C PHE A 81 -3.14 -34.27 4.35
N ILE A 82 -2.59 -33.89 5.51
CA ILE A 82 -1.92 -34.83 6.43
C ILE A 82 -2.90 -35.84 7.02
N SER A 83 -4.13 -35.43 7.36
CA SER A 83 -5.13 -36.34 7.95
C SER A 83 -5.69 -37.40 6.98
N VAL A 84 -5.49 -37.21 5.67
CA VAL A 84 -5.99 -38.10 4.61
C VAL A 84 -4.92 -39.11 4.18
N PHE A 85 -3.66 -38.88 4.55
CA PHE A 85 -2.53 -39.80 4.33
C PHE A 85 -2.15 -40.53 5.62
#